data_AF-A0A1T4QKH3-F1
#
_entry.id   AF-A0A1T4QKH3-F1
#
_cell.length_a   1.000
_cell.length_b   1.000
_cell.length_c   1.000
_cell.angle_alpha   90.00
_cell.angle_beta   90.00
_cell.angle_gamma   90.00
#
_symmetry.space_group_name_H-M   'P 1'
#
loop_
_entity.id
_entity.type
_entity.pdbx_description
1 polymer ?
#
loop_
_entity_poly.entity_id
_entity_poly.type
_entity_poly.pdbx_seq_one_letter_code
_entity_poly.pdbx_strand_id
1 'polypeptide(L)'
;MNKKIVFLLSGLLSLILFTGCGKLGYSLVLWNNPEVGVHEGQIVKVYVKSNISHSYIIMGLENTHKVEIPLWQISEPQSKSKTEKLAARYSNYEHTYANVKLDGLPIRSGTENGSKQVYRLRKNEVIRVLYQGKGVKPTNGHGELPGEWLRVLTETGTEGWCYSYNLNLFERTENQIAVKTEVVEEKIDEEITAAFSKKWYPEEYKSMLSSGRLDLSKMDESFGFDFGQVEWKYPEKSPEETSDLPLDENPDEQIEVELPEKIPVPKVAKEGETLTFTATLRTENLDKRWTYTKIKKNEDGAYQLDDHGIYITLIGKNSLTVQYMDTDGKLKSENFVALSQNIQAAIETEIERRNLEIKSFVDEGPVYHSSNYGTIIFSEDNTAVWNNFKLLVPGVISNRAHGNIKVSVKYYLSNQLKKEFDGILTFSFEGMDEDVSFFYKKDPEGLRLEDAKKATARGNLVTARGSSPLVMYFSKNH
;
A
#
# COMPACT_ATOMS: atom_id res chain seq x y z
N MET A 1 1.13 21.21 -105.37
CA MET A 1 -0.33 21.14 -105.61
C MET A 1 -0.88 19.94 -104.85
N ASN A 2 -1.78 20.19 -103.89
CA ASN A 2 -2.80 19.29 -103.29
C ASN A 2 -2.35 17.97 -102.63
N LYS A 3 -2.46 17.86 -101.29
CA LYS A 3 -3.63 17.46 -100.45
C LYS A 3 -3.50 15.97 -100.05
N LYS A 4 -3.37 15.70 -98.74
CA LYS A 4 -4.38 15.02 -97.90
C LYS A 4 -4.61 13.56 -98.32
N ILE A 5 -4.39 12.51 -97.55
CA ILE A 5 -4.60 12.20 -96.12
C ILE A 5 -4.04 10.78 -95.98
N VAL A 6 -3.42 10.44 -94.85
CA VAL A 6 -3.70 9.20 -94.08
C VAL A 6 -2.69 9.10 -92.92
N PHE A 7 -3.25 9.27 -91.72
CA PHE A 7 -2.95 8.61 -90.45
C PHE A 7 -1.60 8.91 -89.76
N LEU A 8 -1.61 9.71 -88.68
CA LEU A 8 -1.89 9.34 -87.28
C LEU A 8 -0.77 8.49 -86.64
N LEU A 9 -0.17 9.06 -85.58
CA LEU A 9 0.87 8.52 -84.69
C LEU A 9 2.31 8.46 -85.24
N SER A 10 2.94 9.63 -85.33
CA SER A 10 4.42 9.79 -85.36
C SER A 10 4.82 11.02 -84.53
N GLY A 11 4.33 11.07 -83.30
CA GLY A 11 4.56 12.15 -82.33
C GLY A 11 4.81 11.59 -80.95
N LEU A 12 5.52 10.46 -80.87
CA LEU A 12 5.77 9.74 -79.62
C LEU A 12 7.07 8.93 -79.72
N LEU A 13 8.21 9.56 -79.97
CA LEU A 13 9.48 8.93 -79.60
C LEU A 13 10.63 9.92 -79.55
N SER A 14 11.32 9.89 -78.41
CA SER A 14 12.68 10.38 -78.21
C SER A 14 12.86 11.87 -77.86
N LEU A 15 12.47 12.24 -76.63
CA LEU A 15 13.37 12.92 -75.68
C LEU A 15 12.82 12.86 -74.23
N ILE A 16 12.60 11.66 -73.70
CA ILE A 16 12.56 11.42 -72.24
C ILE A 16 13.77 10.55 -71.92
N LEU A 17 14.91 11.19 -71.70
CA LEU A 17 16.10 10.57 -71.13
C LEU A 17 16.71 11.55 -70.12
N PHE A 18 16.00 11.76 -69.01
CA PHE A 18 16.56 12.08 -67.68
C PHE A 18 15.50 11.85 -66.60
N THR A 19 15.07 10.59 -66.42
CA THR A 19 14.58 10.14 -65.11
C THR A 19 15.52 9.06 -64.62
N GLY A 20 16.77 9.47 -64.36
CA GLY A 20 17.57 8.76 -63.37
C GLY A 20 16.80 8.88 -62.06
N CYS A 21 16.01 7.85 -61.73
CA CYS A 21 15.31 7.72 -60.45
C CYS A 21 16.37 7.47 -59.37
N GLY A 22 17.19 8.51 -59.12
CA GLY A 22 18.28 8.51 -58.18
C GLY A 22 17.70 8.58 -56.78
N LYS A 23 18.06 7.61 -55.95
CA LYS A 23 17.83 7.64 -54.51
C LYS A 23 18.36 8.95 -53.91
N LEU A 24 17.56 9.62 -53.08
CA LEU A 24 18.02 10.76 -52.26
C LEU A 24 19.04 10.31 -51.21
N GLY A 25 18.89 9.08 -50.72
CA GLY A 25 19.80 8.50 -49.74
C GLY A 25 19.12 7.42 -48.91
N TYR A 26 19.65 7.22 -47.72
CA TYR A 26 19.13 6.32 -46.70
C TYR A 26 18.83 7.12 -45.44
N SER A 27 17.73 6.80 -44.77
CA SER A 27 17.30 7.44 -43.52
C SER A 27 17.06 6.38 -42.46
N LEU A 28 17.27 6.77 -41.20
CA LEU A 28 16.96 5.97 -40.03
C LEU A 28 15.52 6.28 -39.58
N VAL A 29 14.72 5.26 -39.28
CA VAL A 29 13.37 5.46 -38.73
C VAL A 29 13.46 5.90 -37.27
N LEU A 30 12.96 7.10 -37.02
CA LEU A 30 12.97 7.84 -35.75
C LEU A 30 11.65 7.76 -34.98
N TRP A 31 10.59 7.16 -35.54
CA TRP A 31 9.37 6.87 -34.82
C TRP A 31 8.62 5.73 -35.50
N ASN A 32 8.08 4.78 -34.74
CA ASN A 32 7.33 3.65 -35.28
C ASN A 32 6.11 4.13 -36.09
N ASN A 33 5.89 3.55 -37.26
CA ASN A 33 4.68 3.81 -38.05
C ASN A 33 4.12 2.48 -38.60
N PRO A 34 3.22 1.83 -37.85
CA PRO A 34 2.62 0.56 -38.25
C PRO A 34 1.80 0.65 -39.53
N GLU A 35 1.13 1.78 -39.80
CA GLU A 35 0.33 1.98 -41.03
C GLU A 35 1.19 1.89 -42.29
N VAL A 36 2.43 2.36 -42.19
CA VAL A 36 3.43 2.36 -43.27
C VAL A 36 4.33 1.12 -43.23
N GLY A 37 4.21 0.30 -42.17
CA GLY A 37 5.02 -0.88 -41.94
C GLY A 37 6.50 -0.52 -41.82
N VAL A 38 6.83 0.41 -40.92
CA VAL A 38 8.23 0.70 -40.57
C VAL A 38 8.43 0.75 -39.07
N HIS A 39 9.56 0.22 -38.64
CA HIS A 39 9.94 0.14 -37.24
C HIS A 39 11.13 1.03 -36.95
N GLU A 40 11.21 1.54 -35.73
CA GLU A 40 12.32 2.31 -35.21
C GLU A 40 13.65 1.59 -35.39
N GLY A 41 14.72 2.34 -35.67
CA GLY A 41 16.03 1.73 -35.92
C GLY A 41 16.18 1.15 -37.33
N GLN A 42 15.08 0.92 -38.06
CA GLN A 42 15.12 0.46 -39.44
C GLN A 42 15.77 1.51 -40.36
N ILE A 43 16.63 1.05 -41.27
CA ILE A 43 17.19 1.90 -42.33
C ILE A 43 16.33 1.75 -43.58
N VAL A 44 15.73 2.85 -44.02
CA VAL A 44 14.87 2.91 -45.21
C VAL A 44 15.53 3.69 -46.34
N LYS A 45 15.20 3.33 -47.58
CA LYS A 45 15.69 4.02 -48.78
C LYS A 45 14.71 5.13 -49.15
N VAL A 46 15.22 6.36 -49.27
CA VAL A 46 14.41 7.55 -49.58
C VAL A 46 14.54 7.90 -51.05
N TYR A 47 13.39 8.10 -51.70
CA TYR A 47 13.31 8.40 -53.14
C TYR A 47 13.04 9.87 -53.41
N VAL A 48 12.07 10.46 -52.71
CA VAL A 48 11.61 11.83 -52.96
C VAL A 48 11.32 12.53 -51.63
N LYS A 49 11.60 13.83 -51.57
CA LYS A 49 11.12 14.74 -50.52
C LYS A 49 9.99 15.58 -51.11
N SER A 50 8.81 15.54 -50.49
CA SER A 50 7.70 16.42 -50.83
C SER A 50 7.75 17.66 -49.94
N ASN A 51 7.97 18.82 -50.55
CA ASN A 51 7.89 20.10 -49.83
C ASN A 51 6.44 20.59 -49.65
N ILE A 52 5.49 20.02 -50.41
CA ILE A 52 4.06 20.38 -50.31
C ILE A 52 3.44 19.66 -49.11
N SER A 53 3.57 18.33 -49.07
CA SER A 53 3.01 17.50 -48.01
C SER A 53 3.94 17.31 -46.80
N HIS A 54 5.13 17.93 -46.80
CA HIS A 54 6.11 17.84 -45.71
C HIS A 54 6.39 16.39 -45.30
N SER A 55 6.79 15.60 -46.28
CA SER A 55 7.00 14.16 -46.15
C SER A 55 8.13 13.65 -47.04
N TYR A 56 8.56 12.42 -46.79
CA TYR A 56 9.39 11.63 -47.68
C TYR A 56 8.60 10.48 -48.30
N ILE A 57 9.02 10.06 -49.49
CA ILE A 57 8.54 8.82 -50.10
C ILE A 57 9.63 7.76 -49.93
N ILE A 58 9.29 6.69 -49.23
CA ILE A 58 10.16 5.54 -48.95
C ILE A 58 9.59 4.27 -49.59
N MET A 59 10.35 3.18 -49.51
CA MET A 59 9.90 1.84 -49.89
C MET A 59 9.63 1.04 -48.61
N GLY A 60 8.42 0.48 -48.49
CA GLY A 60 7.99 -0.26 -47.29
C GLY A 60 8.67 -1.64 -47.15
N LEU A 61 8.45 -2.30 -46.00
CA LEU A 61 9.12 -3.54 -45.55
C LEU A 61 9.18 -4.67 -46.60
N GLU A 62 8.15 -4.84 -47.43
CA GLU A 62 8.11 -5.90 -48.44
C GLU A 62 8.69 -5.49 -49.81
N ASN A 63 9.21 -4.27 -49.95
CA ASN A 63 9.59 -3.64 -51.23
C ASN A 63 8.48 -3.60 -52.29
N THR A 64 7.22 -3.82 -51.89
CA THR A 64 6.09 -3.95 -52.82
C THR A 64 5.55 -2.61 -53.29
N HIS A 65 5.52 -1.60 -52.41
CA HIS A 65 4.94 -0.28 -52.72
C HIS A 65 5.73 0.89 -52.12
N LYS A 66 5.59 2.06 -52.74
CA LYS A 66 6.09 3.33 -52.22
C LYS A 66 5.06 3.92 -51.26
N VAL A 67 5.53 4.41 -50.14
CA VAL A 67 4.71 4.91 -49.03
C VAL A 67 5.23 6.28 -48.58
N GLU A 68 4.31 7.12 -48.13
CA GLU A 68 4.61 8.48 -47.66
C GLU A 68 4.81 8.47 -46.14
N ILE A 69 5.85 9.16 -45.66
CA ILE A 69 6.18 9.23 -44.24
C ILE A 69 6.54 10.67 -43.85
N PRO A 70 6.00 11.25 -42.76
CA PRO A 70 6.33 12.60 -42.30
C PRO A 70 7.84 12.82 -42.12
N LEU A 71 8.33 14.03 -42.42
CA LEU A 71 9.76 14.36 -42.36
C LEU A 71 10.39 14.08 -40.98
N TRP A 72 9.62 14.23 -39.89
CA TRP A 72 10.11 14.08 -38.53
C TRP A 72 10.24 12.60 -38.09
N GLN A 73 9.53 11.68 -38.75
CA GLN A 73 9.54 10.26 -38.41
C GLN A 73 10.80 9.53 -38.90
N ILE A 74 11.59 10.14 -39.78
CA ILE A 74 12.85 9.57 -40.26
C ILE A 74 13.96 10.63 -40.26
N SER A 75 15.21 10.21 -40.15
CA SER A 75 16.35 11.13 -40.24
C SER A 75 16.45 11.75 -41.63
N GLU A 76 17.18 12.87 -41.76
CA GLU A 76 17.51 13.39 -43.09
C GLU A 76 18.26 12.33 -43.93
N PRO A 77 17.98 12.23 -45.25
CA PRO A 77 18.63 11.25 -46.12
C PRO A 77 20.14 11.50 -46.21
N GLN A 78 20.94 10.45 -45.94
CA GLN A 78 22.39 10.48 -46.04
C GLN A 78 22.93 9.26 -46.81
N SER A 79 24.27 9.15 -46.93
CA SER A 79 24.88 7.95 -47.49
C SER A 79 24.68 6.75 -46.55
N LYS A 80 24.57 5.54 -47.12
CA LYS A 80 24.32 4.30 -46.36
C LYS A 80 25.24 4.16 -45.14
N SER A 81 26.54 4.37 -45.33
CA SER A 81 27.54 4.29 -44.26
C SER A 81 27.34 5.33 -43.15
N LYS A 82 26.88 6.56 -43.47
CA LYS A 82 26.56 7.56 -42.44
C LYS A 82 25.30 7.18 -41.68
N THR A 83 24.29 6.65 -42.37
CA THR A 83 23.04 6.18 -41.76
C THR A 83 23.29 4.97 -40.86
N GLU A 84 24.17 4.04 -41.23
CA GLU A 84 24.59 2.92 -40.37
C GLU A 84 25.31 3.41 -39.11
N LYS A 85 26.19 4.42 -39.22
CA LYS A 85 26.81 5.06 -38.04
C LYS A 85 25.79 5.78 -37.16
N LEU A 86 24.76 6.37 -37.77
CA LEU A 86 23.66 7.00 -37.05
C LEU A 86 22.85 5.92 -36.32
N ALA A 87 22.46 4.84 -36.99
CA ALA A 87 21.77 3.71 -36.39
C ALA A 87 22.53 3.13 -35.18
N ALA A 88 23.85 2.95 -35.30
CA ALA A 88 24.70 2.48 -34.20
C ALA A 88 24.79 3.47 -33.02
N ARG A 89 24.56 4.77 -33.22
CA ARG A 89 24.45 5.72 -32.11
C ARG A 89 23.12 5.59 -31.37
N TYR A 90 22.07 5.22 -32.10
CA TYR A 90 20.71 5.12 -31.60
C TYR A 90 20.42 3.74 -31.00
N SER A 91 21.21 2.72 -31.33
CA SER A 91 20.99 1.32 -30.90
C SER A 91 20.88 1.17 -29.38
N ASN A 92 21.61 1.96 -28.59
CA ASN A 92 21.53 1.90 -27.13
C ASN A 92 20.21 2.47 -26.56
N TYR A 93 19.50 3.26 -27.37
CA TYR A 93 18.22 3.89 -27.06
C TYR A 93 17.11 3.42 -28.00
N GLU A 94 17.34 2.32 -28.72
CA GLU A 94 16.31 1.65 -29.49
C GLU A 94 15.17 1.28 -28.52
N HIS A 95 13.94 1.56 -28.93
CA HIS A 95 12.75 1.44 -28.08
C HIS A 95 12.72 2.31 -26.82
N THR A 96 13.64 3.25 -26.60
CA THR A 96 13.65 4.04 -25.36
C THR A 96 12.80 5.31 -25.47
N TYR A 97 11.88 5.45 -24.53
CA TYR A 97 10.95 6.56 -24.39
C TYR A 97 11.05 7.15 -22.98
N ALA A 98 10.39 8.27 -22.75
CA ALA A 98 10.27 8.87 -21.43
C ALA A 98 8.89 9.51 -21.19
N ASN A 99 8.39 9.37 -19.97
CA ASN A 99 7.26 10.13 -19.45
C ASN A 99 7.76 11.37 -18.70
N VAL A 100 7.10 12.50 -18.92
CA VAL A 100 7.48 13.79 -18.32
C VAL A 100 6.89 13.93 -16.91
N LYS A 101 7.75 14.12 -15.89
CA LYS A 101 7.33 14.27 -14.49
C LYS A 101 6.74 15.65 -14.17
N LEU A 102 7.22 16.68 -14.87
CA LEU A 102 6.97 18.08 -14.55
C LEU A 102 6.22 18.80 -15.68
N ASP A 103 5.10 19.44 -15.36
CA ASP A 103 4.42 20.30 -16.32
C ASP A 103 5.30 21.53 -16.63
N GLY A 104 5.50 21.83 -17.90
CA GLY A 104 6.34 22.94 -18.33
C GLY A 104 7.81 22.59 -18.57
N LEU A 105 8.21 21.31 -18.53
CA LEU A 105 9.61 20.90 -18.70
C LEU A 105 10.17 21.34 -20.08
N PRO A 106 11.27 22.13 -20.15
CA PRO A 106 11.77 22.65 -21.41
C PRO A 106 12.58 21.63 -22.21
N ILE A 107 12.31 21.54 -23.51
CA ILE A 107 13.27 21.05 -24.50
C ILE A 107 14.06 22.26 -25.01
N ARG A 108 15.38 22.14 -25.06
CA ARG A 108 16.31 23.21 -25.43
C ARG A 108 17.06 22.90 -26.72
N SER A 109 17.58 23.95 -27.35
CA SER A 109 18.42 23.82 -28.56
C SER A 109 19.83 23.27 -28.26
N GLY A 110 20.31 23.37 -27.02
CA GLY A 110 21.65 22.97 -26.58
C GLY A 110 21.66 22.34 -25.19
N THR A 111 22.79 21.75 -24.80
CA THR A 111 22.99 20.95 -23.57
C THR A 111 23.42 21.81 -22.37
N GLU A 112 22.73 22.92 -22.15
CA GLU A 112 22.94 23.84 -21.04
C GLU A 112 21.62 24.55 -20.68
N ASN A 113 21.47 24.97 -19.43
CA ASN A 113 20.22 25.55 -18.95
C ASN A 113 19.90 26.93 -19.57
N GLY A 114 20.91 27.66 -20.07
CA GLY A 114 20.75 28.95 -20.74
C GLY A 114 20.30 28.86 -22.21
N SER A 115 20.37 27.67 -22.81
CA SER A 115 20.02 27.48 -24.22
C SER A 115 18.54 27.76 -24.50
N LYS A 116 18.25 28.29 -25.69
CA LYS A 116 16.90 28.63 -26.15
C LYS A 116 15.96 27.44 -25.98
N GLN A 117 14.82 27.68 -25.33
CA GLN A 117 13.74 26.72 -25.25
C GLN A 117 13.04 26.62 -26.61
N VAL A 118 12.92 25.40 -27.13
CA VAL A 118 12.30 25.10 -28.42
C VAL A 118 10.94 24.39 -28.26
N TYR A 119 10.69 23.79 -27.10
CA TYR A 119 9.39 23.19 -26.76
C TYR A 119 9.13 23.23 -25.26
N ARG A 120 7.87 23.12 -24.87
CA ARG A 120 7.43 23.03 -23.47
C ARG A 120 6.59 21.77 -23.29
N LEU A 121 7.17 20.77 -22.63
CA LEU A 121 6.52 19.49 -22.37
C LEU A 121 5.43 19.62 -21.31
N ARG A 122 4.37 18.84 -21.45
CA ARG A 122 3.30 18.69 -20.46
C ARG A 122 3.59 17.52 -19.53
N LYS A 123 3.05 17.56 -18.32
CA LYS A 123 3.09 16.40 -17.41
C LYS A 123 2.48 15.17 -18.08
N ASN A 124 3.13 14.02 -17.94
CA ASN A 124 2.81 12.72 -18.56
C ASN A 124 2.89 12.69 -20.10
N GLU A 125 3.42 13.73 -20.76
CA GLU A 125 3.70 13.66 -22.20
C GLU A 125 4.78 12.60 -22.46
N VAL A 126 4.56 11.77 -23.48
CA VAL A 126 5.50 10.73 -23.92
C VAL A 126 6.42 11.31 -24.98
N ILE A 127 7.73 11.16 -24.78
CA ILE A 127 8.75 11.52 -25.74
C ILE A 127 9.65 10.34 -26.05
N ARG A 128 10.21 10.28 -27.24
CA ARG A 128 11.24 9.31 -27.59
C ARG A 128 12.61 9.84 -27.19
N VAL A 129 13.44 8.99 -26.61
CA VAL A 129 14.84 9.28 -26.30
C VAL A 129 15.71 8.72 -27.43
N LEU A 130 16.57 9.56 -28.00
CA LEU A 130 17.38 9.21 -29.17
C LEU A 130 18.81 8.81 -28.77
N TYR A 131 19.47 9.62 -27.92
CA TYR A 131 20.80 9.34 -27.38
C TYR A 131 21.20 10.34 -26.28
N GLN A 132 22.19 9.98 -25.46
CA GLN A 132 22.81 10.89 -24.48
C GLN A 132 23.84 11.81 -25.12
N GLY A 133 23.89 13.05 -24.64
CA GLY A 133 24.89 14.06 -24.99
C GLY A 133 25.70 14.53 -23.79
N LYS A 134 26.83 15.17 -24.06
CA LYS A 134 27.65 15.84 -23.05
C LYS A 134 27.21 17.30 -22.90
N GLY A 135 27.16 17.81 -21.67
CA GLY A 135 26.72 19.17 -21.40
C GLY A 135 26.92 19.61 -19.96
N VAL A 136 26.51 20.84 -19.65
CA VAL A 136 26.61 21.42 -18.31
C VAL A 136 25.44 20.94 -17.47
N LYS A 137 25.72 20.33 -16.31
CA LYS A 137 24.67 19.87 -15.40
C LYS A 137 23.92 21.07 -14.81
N PRO A 138 22.57 21.11 -14.92
CA PRO A 138 21.78 22.16 -14.28
C PRO A 138 21.97 22.13 -12.75
N THR A 139 21.87 23.29 -12.11
CA THR A 139 21.93 23.43 -10.65
C THR A 139 20.60 23.97 -10.10
N ASN A 140 20.25 23.57 -8.88
CA ASN A 140 19.12 24.11 -8.12
C ASN A 140 19.54 25.18 -7.09
N GLY A 141 20.78 25.69 -7.18
CA GLY A 141 21.35 26.64 -6.21
C GLY A 141 21.96 25.98 -4.96
N HIS A 142 21.66 24.70 -4.69
CA HIS A 142 22.23 23.91 -3.59
C HIS A 142 23.21 22.82 -4.06
N GLY A 143 23.32 22.61 -5.38
CA GLY A 143 24.22 21.64 -5.99
C GLY A 143 23.85 21.35 -7.44
N GLU A 144 24.60 20.48 -8.10
CA GLU A 144 24.27 19.96 -9.43
C GLU A 144 23.10 18.97 -9.32
N LEU A 145 22.14 19.05 -10.24
CA LEU A 145 21.07 18.07 -10.35
C LEU A 145 21.64 16.73 -10.87
N PRO A 146 21.16 15.59 -10.39
CA PRO A 146 21.51 14.30 -10.96
C PRO A 146 20.83 14.11 -12.33
N GLY A 147 21.49 13.42 -13.24
CA GLY A 147 20.96 13.10 -14.57
C GLY A 147 21.89 13.50 -15.71
N GLU A 148 21.38 13.32 -16.91
CA GLU A 148 22.13 13.42 -18.15
C GLU A 148 21.34 14.21 -19.20
N TRP A 149 22.05 14.83 -20.14
CA TRP A 149 21.40 15.49 -21.28
C TRP A 149 20.99 14.44 -22.31
N LEU A 150 19.70 14.38 -22.60
CA LEU A 150 19.13 13.47 -23.57
C LEU A 150 18.64 14.23 -24.81
N ARG A 151 19.02 13.74 -25.99
CA ARG A 151 18.39 14.14 -27.24
C ARG A 151 17.04 13.46 -27.31
N VAL A 152 15.96 14.24 -27.43
CA VAL A 152 14.59 13.77 -27.39
C VAL A 152 13.80 14.21 -28.62
N LEU A 153 12.76 13.44 -28.96
CA LEU A 153 11.82 13.70 -30.04
C LEU A 153 10.40 13.57 -29.50
N THR A 154 9.56 14.59 -29.68
CA THR A 154 8.14 14.55 -29.33
C THR A 154 7.33 13.87 -30.43
N GLU A 155 6.13 13.38 -30.12
CA GLU A 155 5.17 12.85 -31.11
C GLU A 155 4.76 13.88 -32.19
N THR A 156 4.88 15.18 -31.90
CA THR A 156 4.64 16.27 -32.87
C THR A 156 5.84 16.59 -33.77
N GLY A 157 6.95 15.85 -33.63
CA GLY A 157 8.16 16.02 -34.44
C GLY A 157 9.16 17.07 -33.95
N THR A 158 8.95 17.67 -32.77
CA THR A 158 9.93 18.59 -32.17
C THR A 158 11.11 17.83 -31.57
N GLU A 159 12.32 18.13 -32.05
CA GLU A 159 13.56 17.53 -31.56
C GLU A 159 14.41 18.54 -30.77
N GLY A 160 15.02 18.11 -29.67
CA GLY A 160 15.95 18.95 -28.92
C GLY A 160 16.57 18.23 -27.73
N TRP A 161 17.10 19.00 -26.78
CA TRP A 161 17.80 18.51 -25.60
C TRP A 161 16.96 18.70 -24.34
N CYS A 162 16.77 17.63 -23.56
CA CYS A 162 16.08 17.66 -22.28
C CYS A 162 16.97 17.02 -21.21
N TYR A 163 16.98 17.58 -20.01
CA TYR A 163 17.76 17.02 -18.90
C TYR A 163 16.95 15.93 -18.19
N SER A 164 17.54 14.74 -17.99
CA SER A 164 16.81 13.53 -17.60
C SER A 164 16.22 13.55 -16.19
N TYR A 165 16.61 14.49 -15.33
CA TYR A 165 16.14 14.59 -13.94
C TYR A 165 14.62 14.49 -13.79
N ASN A 166 13.88 15.16 -14.69
CA ASN A 166 12.42 15.20 -14.71
C ASN A 166 11.77 14.26 -15.76
N LEU A 167 12.51 13.24 -16.20
CA LEU A 167 12.05 12.21 -17.13
C LEU A 167 12.03 10.84 -16.44
N ASN A 168 11.01 10.03 -16.75
CA ASN A 168 10.94 8.62 -16.39
C ASN A 168 11.12 7.79 -17.65
N LEU A 169 12.32 7.24 -17.87
CA LEU A 169 12.64 6.46 -19.06
C LEU A 169 11.94 5.09 -19.02
N PHE A 170 11.55 4.56 -20.17
CA PHE A 170 10.90 3.26 -20.33
C PHE A 170 11.22 2.69 -21.73
N GLU A 171 11.12 1.36 -21.96
CA GLU A 171 11.18 0.80 -23.32
C GLU A 171 9.77 0.55 -23.84
N ARG A 172 9.62 0.58 -25.15
CA ARG A 172 8.38 0.28 -25.85
C ARG A 172 8.67 -0.66 -27.00
N THR A 173 8.35 -1.95 -26.82
CA THR A 173 8.35 -2.93 -27.91
C THR A 173 6.92 -3.11 -28.42
N GLU A 174 6.76 -3.54 -29.67
CA GLU A 174 5.46 -3.55 -30.35
C GLU A 174 4.39 -4.47 -29.76
N ASN A 175 4.71 -5.20 -28.68
CA ASN A 175 3.73 -5.96 -27.90
C ASN A 175 3.83 -5.79 -26.39
N GLN A 176 4.70 -4.95 -25.84
CA GLN A 176 4.84 -4.73 -24.39
C GLN A 176 5.39 -3.32 -24.12
N ILE A 177 4.82 -2.60 -23.15
CA ILE A 177 5.48 -1.44 -22.56
C ILE A 177 6.53 -2.02 -21.60
N ALA A 178 7.62 -2.54 -22.16
CA ALA A 178 8.74 -3.02 -21.37
C ALA A 178 9.45 -1.80 -20.78
N VAL A 179 8.97 -1.27 -19.65
CA VAL A 179 9.67 -0.19 -18.96
C VAL A 179 11.14 -0.60 -18.78
N LYS A 180 12.08 0.08 -19.46
CA LYS A 180 13.48 0.26 -19.03
C LYS A 180 13.41 1.04 -17.75
N THR A 181 12.84 0.40 -16.74
CA THR A 181 13.24 0.62 -15.38
C THR A 181 14.71 0.27 -15.49
N GLU A 182 15.57 1.29 -15.51
CA GLU A 182 16.65 1.20 -14.54
C GLU A 182 15.95 0.76 -13.28
N VAL A 183 16.03 -0.54 -13.03
CA VAL A 183 15.87 -1.07 -11.70
C VAL A 183 17.07 -0.44 -10.96
N VAL A 184 17.00 0.86 -10.68
CA VAL A 184 16.82 1.24 -9.29
C VAL A 184 15.68 0.31 -8.91
N GLU A 185 16.04 -0.85 -8.35
CA GLU A 185 15.27 -1.34 -7.25
C GLU A 185 15.07 -0.04 -6.49
N GLU A 186 13.88 0.58 -6.56
CA GLU A 186 13.42 1.38 -5.45
C GLU A 186 13.48 0.33 -4.39
N LYS A 187 14.66 0.27 -3.77
CA LYS A 187 15.06 -0.74 -2.83
C LYS A 187 14.09 -0.38 -1.76
N ILE A 188 12.97 -1.09 -1.73
CA ILE A 188 11.86 -0.77 -0.85
C ILE A 188 12.54 -0.62 0.46
N ASP A 189 12.48 0.62 0.98
CA ASP A 189 13.39 1.08 1.99
C ASP A 189 13.58 -0.05 2.99
N GLU A 190 14.83 -0.49 3.23
CA GLU A 190 15.07 -1.67 4.06
C GLU A 190 14.33 -1.54 5.41
N GLU A 191 14.10 -0.30 5.86
CA GLU A 191 13.27 0.05 7.00
C GLU A 191 11.79 -0.34 6.85
N ILE A 192 11.11 0.04 5.75
CA ILE A 192 9.68 -0.32 5.52
C ILE A 192 9.52 -1.78 5.12
N THR A 193 10.49 -2.36 4.41
CA THR A 193 10.52 -3.80 4.11
C THR A 193 10.60 -4.62 5.39
N ALA A 194 11.45 -4.22 6.34
CA ALA A 194 11.51 -4.89 7.64
C ALA A 194 10.19 -4.76 8.42
N ALA A 195 9.44 -3.67 8.22
CA ALA A 195 8.16 -3.46 8.89
C ALA A 195 7.07 -4.43 8.43
N PHE A 196 7.10 -4.91 7.18
CA PHE A 196 6.15 -5.88 6.63
C PHE A 196 6.25 -7.26 7.28
N SER A 197 7.44 -7.61 7.79
CA SER A 197 7.68 -8.88 8.46
C SER A 197 7.18 -8.94 9.90
N LYS A 198 6.58 -7.85 10.39
CA LYS A 198 6.19 -7.68 11.79
C LYS A 198 4.70 -7.45 11.90
N LYS A 199 4.11 -8.02 12.94
CA LYS A 199 2.80 -7.62 13.44
C LYS A 199 2.96 -6.44 14.39
N TRP A 200 2.15 -5.40 14.20
CA TRP A 200 2.23 -4.17 14.96
C TRP A 200 1.03 -4.06 15.90
N TYR A 201 1.28 -4.02 17.20
CA TYR A 201 0.22 -3.95 18.22
C TYR A 201 0.08 -2.53 18.76
N PRO A 202 -1.08 -2.13 19.31
CA PRO A 202 -1.22 -0.83 19.96
C PRO A 202 -0.10 -0.56 20.97
N GLU A 203 0.47 0.65 20.97
CA GLU A 203 1.60 1.01 21.84
C GLU A 203 1.32 0.73 23.33
N GLU A 204 0.06 0.86 23.75
CA GLU A 204 -0.39 0.59 25.12
C GLU A 204 -0.13 -0.85 25.59
N TYR A 205 -0.09 -1.84 24.68
CA TYR A 205 0.22 -3.23 25.04
C TYR A 205 1.60 -3.36 25.66
N LYS A 206 2.59 -2.60 25.16
CA LYS A 206 3.95 -2.60 25.74
C LYS A 206 3.92 -2.16 27.22
N SER A 207 3.10 -1.17 27.54
CA SER A 207 2.92 -0.68 28.90
C SER A 207 2.17 -1.69 29.78
N MET A 208 1.14 -2.35 29.23
CA MET A 208 0.39 -3.39 29.93
C MET A 208 1.27 -4.61 30.24
N LEU A 209 2.02 -5.11 29.26
CA LEU A 209 2.91 -6.27 29.40
C LEU A 209 4.07 -5.98 30.36
N SER A 210 4.76 -4.85 30.18
CA SER A 210 5.89 -4.47 31.06
C SER A 210 5.47 -4.27 32.51
N SER A 211 4.24 -3.83 32.73
CA SER A 211 3.71 -3.59 34.07
C SER A 211 2.99 -4.79 34.69
N GLY A 212 2.73 -5.83 33.89
CA GLY A 212 1.93 -7.01 34.27
C GLY A 212 0.46 -6.70 34.56
N ARG A 213 -0.05 -5.53 34.15
CA ARG A 213 -1.43 -5.09 34.39
C ARG A 213 -2.19 -5.01 33.08
N LEU A 214 -2.65 -6.17 32.61
CA LEU A 214 -3.34 -6.27 31.34
C LEU A 214 -4.78 -5.78 31.46
N ASP A 215 -5.24 -5.00 30.50
CA ASP A 215 -6.65 -4.63 30.36
C ASP A 215 -7.26 -5.45 29.22
N LEU A 216 -7.89 -6.57 29.58
CA LEU A 216 -8.46 -7.51 28.61
C LEU A 216 -9.62 -6.92 27.79
N SER A 217 -10.20 -5.78 28.19
CA SER A 217 -11.19 -5.08 27.35
C SER A 217 -10.57 -4.36 26.16
N LYS A 218 -9.28 -4.06 26.25
CA LYS A 218 -8.50 -3.34 25.23
C LYS A 218 -7.53 -4.24 24.48
N MET A 219 -7.38 -5.48 24.95
CA MET A 219 -6.42 -6.43 24.43
C MET A 219 -7.11 -7.54 23.64
N ASP A 220 -6.83 -7.57 22.35
CA ASP A 220 -7.14 -8.65 21.43
C ASP A 220 -5.93 -8.93 20.54
N GLU A 221 -5.71 -10.19 20.16
CA GLU A 221 -4.61 -10.57 19.26
C GLU A 221 -4.79 -9.96 17.86
N SER A 222 -6.03 -9.76 17.42
CA SER A 222 -6.35 -9.20 16.10
C SER A 222 -6.20 -7.68 16.04
N PHE A 223 -6.07 -7.00 17.18
CA PHE A 223 -5.83 -5.56 17.20
C PHE A 223 -4.39 -5.24 16.82
N GLY A 224 -4.24 -4.14 16.09
CA GLY A 224 -2.96 -3.74 15.54
C GLY A 224 -3.08 -3.07 14.19
N PHE A 225 -1.92 -2.84 13.60
CA PHE A 225 -1.75 -2.47 12.21
C PHE A 225 -1.07 -3.62 11.47
N ASP A 226 -1.62 -3.98 10.31
CA ASP A 226 -1.07 -4.98 9.41
C ASP A 226 -0.99 -4.36 8.01
N PHE A 227 0.14 -4.54 7.32
CA PHE A 227 0.33 -4.04 5.97
C PHE A 227 -0.47 -4.84 4.92
N GLY A 228 -1.06 -5.96 5.31
CA GLY A 228 -1.93 -6.77 4.48
C GLY A 228 -1.23 -7.96 3.85
N GLN A 229 -2.05 -8.97 3.53
CA GLN A 229 -1.67 -10.05 2.65
C GLN A 229 -1.92 -9.65 1.19
N VAL A 230 -1.21 -10.31 0.28
CA VAL A 230 -1.38 -10.14 -1.17
C VAL A 230 -2.69 -10.78 -1.62
N GLU A 231 -3.56 -10.01 -2.28
CA GLU A 231 -4.71 -10.55 -3.00
C GLU A 231 -4.40 -10.61 -4.50
N TRP A 232 -4.46 -11.82 -5.08
CA TRP A 232 -4.31 -12.03 -6.52
C TRP A 232 -5.64 -11.74 -7.20
N LYS A 233 -5.74 -10.61 -7.89
CA LYS A 233 -6.82 -10.40 -8.85
C LYS A 233 -6.33 -10.78 -10.23
N TYR A 234 -6.85 -11.89 -10.75
CA TYR A 234 -6.74 -12.19 -12.17
C TYR A 234 -7.46 -11.09 -12.95
N PRO A 235 -6.90 -10.62 -14.07
CA PRO A 235 -7.64 -9.72 -14.95
C PRO A 235 -8.94 -10.41 -15.37
N GLU A 236 -10.07 -9.80 -15.05
CA GLU A 236 -11.36 -10.22 -15.61
C GLU A 236 -11.21 -10.24 -17.13
N LYS A 237 -11.40 -11.41 -17.74
CA LYS A 237 -11.47 -11.52 -19.19
C LYS A 237 -12.60 -10.61 -19.68
N SER A 238 -12.27 -9.72 -20.62
CA SER A 238 -13.25 -8.96 -21.40
C SER A 238 -14.37 -9.89 -21.91
N PRO A 239 -15.65 -9.50 -21.91
CA PRO A 239 -16.76 -10.36 -22.34
C PRO A 239 -16.78 -10.77 -23.83
N GLU A 240 -15.73 -10.48 -24.60
CA GLU A 240 -15.67 -10.76 -26.03
C GLU A 240 -14.60 -11.81 -26.31
N GLU A 241 -15.02 -13.08 -26.30
CA GLU A 241 -14.60 -14.20 -27.18
C GLU A 241 -14.98 -15.54 -26.51
N THR A 242 -16.29 -15.81 -26.45
CA THR A 242 -16.78 -17.18 -26.41
C THR A 242 -17.09 -17.61 -27.84
N SER A 243 -16.10 -18.17 -28.53
CA SER A 243 -16.30 -18.93 -29.76
C SER A 243 -15.12 -19.88 -29.94
N ASP A 244 -15.46 -21.17 -29.84
CA ASP A 244 -14.79 -22.31 -30.46
C ASP A 244 -13.45 -22.80 -29.88
N LEU A 245 -13.51 -23.63 -28.83
CA LEU A 245 -12.69 -24.84 -28.72
C LEU A 245 -13.47 -25.97 -28.01
N PRO A 246 -13.19 -27.26 -28.34
CA PRO A 246 -14.06 -28.38 -27.99
C PRO A 246 -13.94 -28.79 -26.52
N LEU A 247 -15.06 -29.30 -25.98
CA LEU A 247 -15.10 -30.02 -24.71
C LEU A 247 -14.26 -31.29 -24.85
N ASP A 248 -13.13 -31.36 -24.14
CA ASP A 248 -12.48 -32.62 -23.82
C ASP A 248 -12.51 -32.81 -22.29
N GLU A 249 -12.99 -33.99 -21.89
CA GLU A 249 -13.31 -34.38 -20.53
C GLU A 249 -12.06 -34.92 -19.84
N ASN A 250 -11.63 -34.30 -18.74
CA ASN A 250 -10.98 -35.05 -17.65
C ASN A 250 -11.11 -34.31 -16.31
N PRO A 251 -11.88 -34.81 -15.32
CA PRO A 251 -12.14 -34.11 -14.06
C PRO A 251 -11.14 -34.40 -12.92
N ASP A 252 -10.03 -35.12 -13.16
CA ASP A 252 -9.12 -35.54 -12.09
C ASP A 252 -7.67 -35.07 -12.30
N GLU A 253 -7.44 -33.75 -12.24
CA GLU A 253 -6.14 -33.21 -11.79
C GLU A 253 -6.40 -32.25 -10.63
N GLN A 254 -6.22 -32.75 -9.41
CA GLN A 254 -6.12 -31.92 -8.22
C GLN A 254 -4.85 -31.10 -8.33
N ILE A 255 -4.98 -29.81 -8.67
CA ILE A 255 -3.90 -28.84 -8.54
C ILE A 255 -3.71 -28.62 -7.03
N GLU A 256 -2.69 -29.27 -6.48
CA GLU A 256 -2.21 -29.05 -5.13
C GLU A 256 -1.63 -27.63 -5.05
N VAL A 257 -2.41 -26.70 -4.47
CA VAL A 257 -1.98 -25.31 -4.25
C VAL A 257 -1.08 -25.30 -3.02
N GLU A 258 0.24 -25.41 -3.24
CA GLU A 258 1.22 -25.07 -2.20
C GLU A 258 1.10 -23.58 -1.84
N LEU A 259 0.61 -23.31 -0.63
CA LEU A 259 0.63 -21.99 -0.02
C LEU A 259 2.09 -21.53 0.15
N PRO A 260 2.50 -20.36 -0.37
CA PRO A 260 3.88 -19.91 -0.25
C PRO A 260 4.20 -19.52 1.21
N GLU A 261 5.10 -20.28 1.85
CA GLU A 261 5.64 -20.07 3.21
C GLU A 261 6.48 -18.78 3.41
N LYS A 262 6.42 -17.79 2.50
CA LYS A 262 7.22 -16.56 2.60
C LYS A 262 6.37 -15.33 2.31
N ILE A 263 6.31 -14.42 3.28
CA ILE A 263 5.73 -13.07 3.16
C ILE A 263 6.30 -12.42 1.88
N PRO A 264 5.47 -12.09 0.88
CA PRO A 264 5.95 -11.45 -0.34
C PRO A 264 6.41 -10.03 -0.01
N VAL A 265 7.73 -9.80 -0.06
CA VAL A 265 8.26 -8.45 -0.24
C VAL A 265 7.79 -7.98 -1.63
N PRO A 266 7.28 -6.76 -1.81
CA PRO A 266 6.74 -6.33 -3.10
C PRO A 266 7.83 -6.45 -4.18
N LYS A 267 7.71 -7.48 -5.02
CA LYS A 267 8.50 -7.66 -6.23
C LYS A 267 7.59 -7.34 -7.41
N VAL A 268 8.17 -6.67 -8.40
CA VAL A 268 7.51 -6.20 -9.62
C VAL A 268 6.62 -7.30 -10.21
N ALA A 269 5.32 -7.02 -10.23
CA ALA A 269 4.31 -7.91 -10.79
C ALA A 269 4.50 -8.10 -12.31
N LYS A 270 4.19 -9.29 -12.83
CA LYS A 270 4.21 -9.54 -14.29
C LYS A 270 3.08 -8.75 -14.96
N GLU A 271 3.27 -8.39 -16.23
CA GLU A 271 2.34 -7.59 -17.01
C GLU A 271 0.93 -8.23 -17.03
N GLY A 272 -0.05 -7.54 -16.42
CA GLY A 272 -1.43 -8.01 -16.26
C GLY A 272 -1.85 -8.34 -14.81
N GLU A 273 -0.91 -8.47 -13.88
CA GLU A 273 -1.18 -8.75 -12.47
C GLU A 273 -0.99 -7.47 -11.64
N THR A 274 -2.05 -6.96 -11.01
CA THR A 274 -1.90 -5.89 -10.02
C THR A 274 -1.92 -6.52 -8.63
N LEU A 275 -0.73 -6.67 -8.02
CA LEU A 275 -0.60 -7.09 -6.63
C LEU A 275 -1.21 -5.99 -5.76
N THR A 276 -2.39 -6.29 -5.20
CA THR A 276 -3.09 -5.38 -4.29
C THR A 276 -2.88 -5.88 -2.87
N PHE A 277 -2.42 -5.00 -2.00
CA PHE A 277 -2.28 -5.25 -0.57
C PHE A 277 -3.46 -4.63 0.16
N THR A 278 -3.90 -5.22 1.27
CA THR A 278 -4.94 -4.64 2.12
C THR A 278 -4.40 -4.31 3.50
N ALA A 279 -3.97 -3.07 3.70
CA ALA A 279 -3.61 -2.59 5.03
C ALA A 279 -4.84 -2.61 5.94
N THR A 280 -4.68 -3.11 7.17
CA THR A 280 -5.74 -3.13 8.17
C THR A 280 -5.29 -2.47 9.45
N LEU A 281 -6.19 -1.70 10.07
CA LEU A 281 -6.01 -1.09 11.38
C LEU A 281 -7.20 -1.47 12.24
N ARG A 282 -6.94 -2.22 13.32
CA ARG A 282 -7.94 -2.65 14.28
C ARG A 282 -7.57 -2.23 15.69
N THR A 283 -8.54 -1.66 16.40
CA THR A 283 -8.49 -1.38 17.85
C THR A 283 -9.88 -1.69 18.45
N GLU A 284 -10.04 -1.53 19.77
CA GLU A 284 -11.32 -1.69 20.47
C GLU A 284 -12.50 -0.96 19.77
N ASN A 285 -12.23 0.23 19.22
CA ASN A 285 -13.27 1.12 18.69
C ASN A 285 -13.12 1.39 17.18
N LEU A 286 -12.27 0.63 16.48
CA LEU A 286 -11.92 0.92 15.09
C LEU A 286 -11.61 -0.36 14.29
N ASP A 287 -12.18 -0.49 13.10
CA ASP A 287 -11.76 -1.45 12.06
C ASP A 287 -11.74 -0.70 10.72
N LYS A 288 -10.53 -0.38 10.24
CA LYS A 288 -10.31 0.28 8.96
C LYS A 288 -9.45 -0.59 8.05
N ARG A 289 -9.77 -0.54 6.76
CA ARG A 289 -9.09 -1.32 5.73
C ARG A 289 -8.86 -0.45 4.51
N TRP A 290 -7.66 -0.56 3.93
CA TRP A 290 -7.28 0.19 2.75
C TRP A 290 -6.52 -0.71 1.78
N THR A 291 -6.99 -0.75 0.55
CA THR A 291 -6.26 -1.40 -0.52
C THR A 291 -5.18 -0.46 -1.03
N TYR A 292 -3.98 -0.97 -1.30
CA TYR A 292 -2.94 -0.18 -1.94
C TYR A 292 -2.06 -1.03 -2.86
N THR A 293 -1.44 -0.36 -3.84
CA THR A 293 -0.55 -0.97 -4.82
C THR A 293 0.87 -0.41 -4.75
N LYS A 294 1.03 0.81 -4.21
CA LYS A 294 2.32 1.50 -4.10
C LYS A 294 2.51 2.11 -2.72
N ILE A 295 3.77 2.20 -2.33
CA ILE A 295 4.22 2.92 -1.14
C ILE A 295 5.28 3.91 -1.56
N LYS A 296 5.12 5.16 -1.15
CA LYS A 296 6.07 6.22 -1.45
C LYS A 296 6.62 6.81 -0.16
N LYS A 297 7.94 6.95 -0.05
CA LYS A 297 8.57 7.72 1.03
C LYS A 297 8.50 9.22 0.70
N ASN A 298 7.96 10.01 1.61
CA ASN A 298 7.84 11.46 1.52
C ASN A 298 9.12 12.15 2.04
N GLU A 299 9.26 13.45 1.75
CA GLU A 299 10.45 14.24 2.14
C GLU A 299 10.63 14.34 3.66
N ASP A 300 9.54 14.23 4.43
CA ASP A 300 9.50 14.17 5.88
C ASP A 300 9.87 12.79 6.46
N GLY A 301 10.09 11.79 5.60
CA GLY A 301 10.42 10.42 5.97
C GLY A 301 9.19 9.53 6.21
N ALA A 302 7.97 10.04 6.13
CA ALA A 302 6.76 9.23 6.24
C ALA A 302 6.52 8.43 4.95
N TYR A 303 5.93 7.25 5.08
CA TYR A 303 5.52 6.39 3.97
C TYR A 303 4.04 6.59 3.70
N GLN A 304 3.70 6.95 2.47
CA GLN A 304 2.33 7.12 2.03
C GLN A 304 1.87 5.88 1.26
N LEU A 305 0.70 5.34 1.63
CA LEU A 305 0.04 4.25 0.90
C LEU A 305 -0.87 4.86 -0.19
N ASP A 306 -0.47 4.68 -1.47
CA ASP A 306 -1.10 5.33 -2.62
C ASP A 306 -1.49 6.81 -2.34
N ASP A 307 -2.63 7.27 -2.86
CA ASP A 307 -3.18 8.61 -2.58
C ASP A 307 -4.33 8.55 -1.56
N HIS A 308 -4.42 7.47 -0.76
CA HIS A 308 -5.53 7.21 0.17
C HIS A 308 -5.45 8.02 1.48
N GLY A 309 -4.47 8.90 1.63
CA GLY A 309 -4.33 9.75 2.82
C GLY A 309 -3.95 9.00 4.09
N ILE A 310 -3.20 7.89 3.94
CA ILE A 310 -2.60 7.13 5.03
C ILE A 310 -1.11 7.39 5.02
N TYR A 311 -0.57 7.82 6.15
CA TYR A 311 0.84 8.11 6.33
C TYR A 311 1.39 7.28 7.48
N ILE A 312 2.50 6.60 7.23
CA ILE A 312 3.12 5.70 8.18
C ILE A 312 4.50 6.26 8.49
N THR A 313 4.73 6.64 9.74
CA THR A 313 6.04 7.09 10.20
C THR A 313 6.68 5.97 11.01
N LEU A 314 7.83 5.47 10.56
CA LEU A 314 8.62 4.52 11.34
C LEU A 314 9.47 5.29 12.36
N ILE A 315 9.41 4.87 13.62
CA ILE A 315 10.17 5.46 14.73
C ILE A 315 11.13 4.39 15.23
N GLY A 316 12.30 4.32 14.57
CA GLY A 316 13.25 3.24 14.77
C GLY A 316 12.67 1.88 14.34
N LYS A 317 13.21 0.79 14.88
CA LYS A 317 12.90 -0.56 14.36
C LYS A 317 11.57 -1.15 14.84
N ASN A 318 11.06 -0.71 15.99
CA ASN A 318 9.98 -1.40 16.71
C ASN A 318 8.81 -0.49 17.10
N SER A 319 8.74 0.73 16.55
CA SER A 319 7.62 1.63 16.75
C SER A 319 7.22 2.25 15.41
N LEU A 320 5.92 2.41 15.19
CA LEU A 320 5.40 3.15 14.06
C LEU A 320 4.17 3.97 14.47
N THR A 321 3.90 5.02 13.72
CA THR A 321 2.70 5.83 13.84
C THR A 321 1.95 5.79 12.53
N VAL A 322 0.65 5.47 12.58
CA VAL A 322 -0.24 5.51 11.42
C VAL A 322 -1.15 6.73 11.55
N GLN A 323 -1.07 7.61 10.57
CA GLN A 323 -1.96 8.75 10.44
C GLN A 323 -2.94 8.50 9.32
N TYR A 324 -4.22 8.78 9.56
CA TYR A 324 -5.28 8.59 8.59
C TYR A 324 -6.41 9.61 8.80
N MET A 325 -7.20 9.82 7.74
CA MET A 325 -8.40 10.64 7.83
C MET A 325 -9.59 9.84 8.40
N ASP A 326 -10.24 10.35 9.44
CA ASP A 326 -11.51 9.80 9.91
C ASP A 326 -12.69 10.16 8.99
N THR A 327 -13.87 9.63 9.27
CA THR A 327 -15.09 9.87 8.47
C THR A 327 -15.52 11.33 8.49
N ASP A 328 -15.08 12.10 9.49
CA ASP A 328 -15.40 13.53 9.64
C ASP A 328 -14.36 14.43 8.93
N GLY A 329 -13.39 13.83 8.23
CA GLY A 329 -12.31 14.58 7.58
C GLY A 329 -11.28 15.13 8.56
N LYS A 330 -11.17 14.59 9.78
CA LYS A 330 -10.13 14.96 10.75
C LYS A 330 -8.98 13.96 10.69
N LEU A 331 -7.76 14.50 10.74
CA LEU A 331 -6.56 13.68 10.84
C LEU A 331 -6.49 13.03 12.22
N LYS A 332 -6.40 11.71 12.24
CA LYS A 332 -6.18 10.88 13.42
C LYS A 332 -4.81 10.23 13.34
N SER A 333 -4.25 9.90 14.50
CA SER A 333 -2.94 9.29 14.64
C SER A 333 -3.01 8.19 15.68
N GLU A 334 -2.55 7.00 15.30
CA GLU A 334 -2.50 5.81 16.16
C GLU A 334 -1.06 5.30 16.22
N ASN A 335 -0.61 4.93 17.41
CA ASN A 335 0.76 4.47 17.64
C ASN A 335 0.80 2.96 17.86
N PHE A 336 1.75 2.30 17.21
CA PHE A 336 1.93 0.86 17.27
C PHE A 336 3.37 0.48 17.55
N VAL A 337 3.56 -0.72 18.08
CA VAL A 337 4.84 -1.29 18.44
C VAL A 337 4.92 -2.75 18.03
N ALA A 338 6.10 -3.16 17.56
CA ALA A 338 6.40 -4.57 17.35
C ALA A 338 6.80 -5.20 18.70
N LEU A 339 6.10 -6.26 19.07
CA LEU A 339 6.32 -6.98 20.34
C LEU A 339 6.93 -8.34 20.07
N SER A 340 7.93 -8.72 20.88
CA SER A 340 8.57 -10.04 20.79
C SER A 340 7.82 -11.13 21.57
N GLN A 341 6.88 -10.73 22.43
CA GLN A 341 6.09 -11.65 23.24
C GLN A 341 4.85 -12.10 22.45
N ASN A 342 4.46 -13.36 22.63
CA ASN A 342 3.18 -13.86 22.12
C ASN A 342 2.03 -13.23 22.93
N ILE A 343 1.25 -12.39 22.27
CA ILE A 343 0.15 -11.62 22.89
C ILE A 343 -0.99 -12.53 23.28
N GLN A 344 -1.35 -13.50 22.44
CA GLN A 344 -2.42 -14.44 22.72
C GLN A 344 -2.11 -15.25 23.98
N ALA A 345 -0.88 -15.77 24.09
CA ALA A 345 -0.45 -16.49 25.29
C ALA A 345 -0.48 -15.61 26.55
N ALA A 346 -0.13 -14.33 26.45
CA ALA A 346 -0.21 -13.39 27.57
C ALA A 346 -1.66 -13.11 28.00
N ILE A 347 -2.58 -12.98 27.03
CA ILE A 347 -4.03 -12.83 27.28
C ILE A 347 -4.57 -14.09 27.96
N GLU A 348 -4.28 -15.27 27.42
CA GLU A 348 -4.73 -16.56 27.98
C GLU A 348 -4.21 -16.77 29.39
N THR A 349 -2.93 -16.50 29.64
CA THR A 349 -2.33 -16.60 30.98
C THR A 349 -3.04 -15.67 31.97
N GLU A 350 -3.39 -14.45 31.55
CA GLU A 350 -4.10 -13.51 32.43
C GLU A 350 -5.57 -13.92 32.65
N ILE A 351 -6.25 -14.45 31.64
CA ILE A 351 -7.61 -15.01 31.77
C ILE A 351 -7.59 -16.16 32.79
N GLU A 352 -6.64 -17.09 32.64
CA GLU A 352 -6.47 -18.21 33.56
C GLU A 352 -6.21 -17.72 34.99
N ARG A 353 -5.28 -16.76 35.17
CA ARG A 353 -4.99 -16.17 36.48
C ARG A 353 -6.23 -15.57 37.14
N ARG A 354 -7.07 -14.84 36.39
CA ARG A 354 -8.33 -14.25 36.90
C ARG A 354 -9.36 -15.30 37.24
N ASN A 355 -9.47 -16.35 36.43
CA ASN A 355 -10.39 -17.47 36.69
C ASN A 355 -9.99 -18.25 37.94
N LEU A 356 -8.68 -18.50 38.13
CA LEU A 356 -8.16 -19.13 39.35
C LEU A 356 -8.44 -18.29 40.59
N GLU A 357 -8.36 -16.96 40.49
CA GLU A 357 -8.70 -16.04 41.58
C GLU A 357 -10.18 -16.19 41.98
N ILE A 358 -11.10 -16.29 41.03
CA ILE A 358 -12.53 -16.53 41.31
C ILE A 358 -12.78 -17.95 41.82
N LYS A 359 -12.14 -18.96 41.19
CA LYS A 359 -12.25 -20.38 41.59
C LYS A 359 -11.83 -20.58 43.05
N SER A 360 -10.86 -19.81 43.54
CA SER A 360 -10.45 -19.87 44.95
C SER A 360 -11.58 -19.58 45.94
N PHE A 361 -12.66 -18.87 45.55
CA PHE A 361 -13.83 -18.68 46.41
C PHE A 361 -14.71 -19.93 46.48
N VAL A 362 -14.77 -20.71 45.41
CA VAL A 362 -15.47 -22.00 45.35
C VAL A 362 -14.71 -23.05 46.15
N ASP A 363 -13.39 -23.13 45.93
CA ASP A 363 -12.53 -24.15 46.54
C ASP A 363 -12.43 -24.01 48.08
N GLU A 364 -12.54 -22.79 48.62
CA GLU A 364 -12.53 -22.52 50.06
C GLU A 364 -13.89 -22.70 50.76
N GLY A 365 -14.94 -22.99 50.00
CA GLY A 365 -16.32 -23.05 50.45
C GLY A 365 -17.19 -22.07 49.66
N PRO A 366 -18.07 -22.55 48.75
CA PRO A 366 -18.76 -21.66 47.81
C PRO A 366 -19.82 -20.77 48.48
N VAL A 367 -20.21 -21.05 49.73
CA VAL A 367 -21.32 -20.40 50.43
C VAL A 367 -20.81 -19.46 51.52
N TYR A 368 -21.09 -18.17 51.35
CA TYR A 368 -20.73 -17.10 52.28
C TYR A 368 -21.99 -16.43 52.83
N HIS A 369 -22.19 -16.48 54.15
CA HIS A 369 -23.42 -16.02 54.80
C HIS A 369 -23.21 -14.79 55.69
N SER A 370 -24.11 -13.82 55.59
CA SER A 370 -24.21 -12.65 56.47
C SER A 370 -25.63 -12.46 56.96
N SER A 371 -25.82 -12.23 58.26
CA SER A 371 -27.14 -11.97 58.83
C SER A 371 -27.77 -10.68 58.29
N ASN A 372 -26.94 -9.66 57.99
CA ASN A 372 -27.40 -8.36 57.51
C ASN A 372 -27.40 -8.27 55.98
N TYR A 373 -26.44 -8.92 55.31
CA TYR A 373 -26.21 -8.74 53.87
C TYR A 373 -26.60 -9.96 53.04
N GLY A 374 -27.14 -11.01 53.66
CA GLY A 374 -27.64 -12.18 52.95
C GLY A 374 -26.56 -13.20 52.62
N THR A 375 -26.80 -14.05 51.61
CA THR A 375 -25.93 -15.18 51.28
C THR A 375 -25.44 -15.07 49.84
N ILE A 376 -24.13 -15.20 49.64
CA ILE A 376 -23.48 -15.29 48.32
C ILE A 376 -23.06 -16.73 48.09
N ILE A 377 -23.39 -17.29 46.93
CA ILE A 377 -23.00 -18.64 46.51
C ILE A 377 -22.21 -18.50 45.20
N PHE A 378 -20.92 -18.82 45.22
CA PHE A 378 -20.06 -18.82 44.03
C PHE A 378 -20.13 -20.16 43.29
N SER A 379 -20.06 -20.09 41.96
CA SER A 379 -20.11 -21.24 41.05
C SER A 379 -18.80 -21.34 40.25
N GLU A 380 -18.50 -22.53 39.71
CA GLU A 380 -17.27 -22.77 38.93
C GLU A 380 -17.21 -22.04 37.59
N ASP A 381 -18.34 -21.58 37.05
CA ASP A 381 -18.47 -20.89 35.77
C ASP A 381 -18.32 -19.37 35.86
N ASN A 382 -17.64 -18.88 36.90
CA ASN A 382 -17.50 -17.46 37.24
C ASN A 382 -18.84 -16.74 37.46
N THR A 383 -19.89 -17.46 37.84
CA THR A 383 -21.16 -16.88 38.28
C THR A 383 -21.31 -16.95 39.79
N ALA A 384 -22.24 -16.17 40.32
CA ALA A 384 -22.67 -16.26 41.70
C ALA A 384 -24.16 -15.95 41.84
N VAL A 385 -24.77 -16.42 42.91
CA VAL A 385 -26.10 -16.01 43.33
C VAL A 385 -26.00 -15.30 44.68
N TRP A 386 -26.48 -14.06 44.74
CA TRP A 386 -26.61 -13.31 45.99
C TRP A 386 -28.08 -13.16 46.37
N ASN A 387 -28.46 -13.79 47.48
CA ASN A 387 -29.79 -13.70 48.05
C ASN A 387 -29.82 -12.72 49.24
N ASN A 388 -30.95 -12.03 49.43
CA ASN A 388 -31.22 -11.14 50.58
C ASN A 388 -30.28 -9.92 50.73
N PHE A 389 -29.76 -9.35 49.64
CA PHE A 389 -28.92 -8.14 49.64
C PHE A 389 -29.68 -6.81 49.81
N LYS A 390 -30.89 -6.81 50.37
CA LYS A 390 -31.81 -5.65 50.38
C LYS A 390 -31.22 -4.38 51.02
N LEU A 391 -30.32 -4.52 52.01
CA LEU A 391 -29.67 -3.38 52.66
C LEU A 391 -28.69 -2.62 51.75
N LEU A 392 -28.30 -3.21 50.61
CA LEU A 392 -27.43 -2.59 49.63
C LEU A 392 -28.20 -1.77 48.59
N VAL A 393 -29.54 -1.88 48.56
CA VAL A 393 -30.41 -1.25 47.57
C VAL A 393 -31.03 0.04 48.14
N PRO A 394 -31.09 1.15 47.38
CA PRO A 394 -30.52 1.37 46.04
C PRO A 394 -29.08 1.91 46.08
N GLY A 395 -28.45 1.96 47.27
CA GLY A 395 -27.25 2.74 47.53
C GLY A 395 -25.99 2.22 46.83
N VAL A 396 -25.72 0.92 46.98
CA VAL A 396 -24.59 0.22 46.36
C VAL A 396 -25.06 -0.53 45.12
N ILE A 397 -26.23 -1.17 45.21
CA ILE A 397 -26.84 -1.98 44.15
C ILE A 397 -28.15 -1.30 43.70
N SER A 398 -28.44 -1.29 42.41
CA SER A 398 -29.68 -0.70 41.87
C SER A 398 -30.94 -1.46 42.32
N ASN A 399 -32.09 -0.78 42.30
CA ASN A 399 -33.39 -1.41 42.56
C ASN A 399 -33.84 -2.40 41.45
N ARG A 400 -33.18 -2.39 40.29
CA ARG A 400 -33.42 -3.31 39.18
C ARG A 400 -32.61 -4.60 39.27
N ALA A 401 -31.71 -4.72 40.25
CA ALA A 401 -30.81 -5.85 40.34
C ALA A 401 -31.52 -7.15 40.76
N HIS A 402 -31.22 -8.23 40.06
CA HIS A 402 -31.57 -9.59 40.42
C HIS A 402 -30.36 -10.33 41.00
N GLY A 403 -30.61 -11.38 41.78
CA GLY A 403 -29.55 -12.06 42.55
C GLY A 403 -28.53 -12.84 41.71
N ASN A 404 -28.78 -13.07 40.42
CA ASN A 404 -27.82 -13.73 39.53
C ASN A 404 -26.73 -12.74 39.12
N ILE A 405 -25.47 -13.14 39.28
CA ILE A 405 -24.30 -12.28 39.12
C ILE A 405 -23.28 -12.98 38.23
N LYS A 406 -22.71 -12.23 37.27
CA LYS A 406 -21.43 -12.60 36.67
C LYS A 406 -20.29 -11.97 37.46
N VAL A 407 -19.30 -12.77 37.84
CA VAL A 407 -18.15 -12.35 38.63
C VAL A 407 -16.94 -12.20 37.71
N SER A 408 -16.21 -11.11 37.86
CA SER A 408 -14.99 -10.84 37.09
C SER A 408 -13.94 -10.12 37.93
N VAL A 409 -12.67 -10.28 37.55
CA VAL A 409 -11.55 -9.50 38.10
C VAL A 409 -11.13 -8.49 37.03
N LYS A 410 -11.54 -7.24 37.18
CA LYS A 410 -11.24 -6.15 36.21
C LYS A 410 -10.10 -5.24 36.64
N TYR A 411 -9.81 -5.19 37.94
CA TYR A 411 -8.92 -4.21 38.52
C TYR A 411 -7.74 -4.84 39.27
N TYR A 412 -6.63 -4.13 39.30
CA TYR A 412 -5.47 -4.41 40.13
C TYR A 412 -5.44 -3.48 41.33
N LEU A 413 -4.88 -3.96 42.44
CA LEU A 413 -4.64 -3.14 43.63
C LEU A 413 -3.24 -2.52 43.61
N SER A 414 -3.14 -1.28 44.08
CA SER A 414 -1.85 -0.66 44.40
C SER A 414 -1.12 -1.43 45.51
N ASN A 415 0.21 -1.28 45.58
CA ASN A 415 1.01 -1.93 46.64
C ASN A 415 0.58 -1.55 48.06
N GLN A 416 -0.06 -0.39 48.24
CA GLN A 416 -0.63 0.01 49.52
C GLN A 416 -1.89 -0.80 49.83
N LEU A 417 -2.83 -0.88 48.88
CA LEU A 417 -4.09 -1.62 49.08
C LEU A 417 -3.89 -3.12 49.21
N LYS A 418 -2.86 -3.69 48.56
CA LYS A 418 -2.47 -5.11 48.72
C LYS A 418 -2.08 -5.50 50.15
N LYS A 419 -1.81 -4.54 51.04
CA LYS A 419 -1.56 -4.81 52.47
C LYS A 419 -2.86 -5.00 53.26
N GLU A 420 -3.96 -4.47 52.74
CA GLU A 420 -5.26 -4.45 53.42
C GLU A 420 -6.28 -5.41 52.79
N PHE A 421 -6.13 -5.73 51.50
CA PHE A 421 -7.05 -6.53 50.71
C PHE A 421 -6.28 -7.51 49.82
N ASP A 422 -6.90 -8.65 49.58
CA ASP A 422 -6.32 -9.70 48.73
C ASP A 422 -6.61 -9.40 47.25
N GLY A 423 -7.76 -8.78 46.96
CA GLY A 423 -8.14 -8.40 45.60
C GLY A 423 -9.40 -7.55 45.53
N ILE A 424 -9.95 -7.44 44.33
CA ILE A 424 -11.18 -6.69 44.05
C ILE A 424 -12.01 -7.46 43.00
N LEU A 425 -13.21 -7.86 43.39
CA LEU A 425 -14.16 -8.51 42.50
C LEU A 425 -15.11 -7.47 41.89
N THR A 426 -15.55 -7.72 40.67
CA THR A 426 -16.54 -6.92 39.95
C THR A 426 -17.74 -7.79 39.61
N PHE A 427 -18.91 -7.36 40.07
CA PHE A 427 -20.17 -8.07 39.98
C PHE A 427 -21.07 -7.38 38.97
N SER A 428 -21.43 -8.10 37.92
CA SER A 428 -22.46 -7.69 36.96
C SER A 428 -23.77 -8.36 37.35
N PHE A 429 -24.68 -7.61 37.98
CA PHE A 429 -25.99 -8.09 38.39
C PHE A 429 -26.93 -8.15 37.18
N GLU A 430 -27.69 -9.23 37.06
CA GLU A 430 -28.79 -9.30 36.11
C GLU A 430 -29.77 -8.13 36.37
N GLY A 431 -30.16 -7.40 35.31
CA GLY A 431 -31.02 -6.21 35.41
C GLY A 431 -30.27 -4.88 35.64
N MET A 432 -28.94 -4.88 35.71
CA MET A 432 -28.10 -3.68 35.78
C MET A 432 -27.21 -3.50 34.55
N ASP A 433 -27.02 -2.25 34.14
CA ASP A 433 -26.10 -1.85 33.06
C ASP A 433 -24.69 -1.53 33.59
N GLU A 434 -24.58 -1.16 34.87
CA GLU A 434 -23.33 -0.81 35.54
C GLU A 434 -22.90 -1.94 36.48
N ASP A 435 -21.59 -2.22 36.51
CA ASP A 435 -21.02 -3.17 37.44
C ASP A 435 -20.82 -2.58 38.83
N VAL A 436 -20.81 -3.45 39.84
CA VAL A 436 -20.47 -3.08 41.22
C VAL A 436 -19.20 -3.82 41.63
N SER A 437 -18.18 -3.07 42.06
CA SER A 437 -16.92 -3.68 42.53
C SER A 437 -16.82 -3.67 44.05
N PHE A 438 -16.22 -4.73 44.60
CA PHE A 438 -15.96 -4.90 46.03
C PHE A 438 -14.50 -5.28 46.25
N PHE A 439 -13.79 -4.55 47.09
CA PHE A 439 -12.54 -5.06 47.65
C PHE A 439 -12.86 -6.26 48.52
N TYR A 440 -12.00 -7.27 48.49
CA TYR A 440 -12.17 -8.44 49.34
C TYR A 440 -10.93 -8.75 50.16
N LYS A 441 -11.18 -9.32 51.33
CA LYS A 441 -10.17 -9.98 52.15
C LYS A 441 -10.73 -11.30 52.66
N LYS A 442 -9.99 -12.38 52.43
CA LYS A 442 -10.30 -13.70 52.93
C LYS A 442 -9.57 -13.90 54.25
N ASP A 443 -10.30 -14.37 55.24
CA ASP A 443 -9.75 -14.81 56.52
C ASP A 443 -10.23 -16.27 56.77
N PRO A 444 -9.63 -17.02 57.71
CA PRO A 444 -10.03 -18.41 57.97
C PRO A 444 -11.53 -18.59 58.25
N GLU A 445 -12.13 -17.63 58.95
CA GLU A 445 -13.54 -17.67 59.38
C GLU A 445 -14.54 -17.19 58.31
N GLY A 446 -14.07 -16.55 57.23
CA GLY A 446 -15.01 -15.82 56.38
C GLY A 446 -14.41 -14.95 55.28
N LEU A 447 -15.28 -14.10 54.76
CA LEU A 447 -15.01 -13.14 53.69
C LEU A 447 -15.44 -11.75 54.15
N ARG A 448 -14.50 -10.80 54.10
CA ARG A 448 -14.80 -9.37 54.25
C ARG A 448 -14.91 -8.74 52.87
N LEU A 449 -16.04 -8.08 52.58
CA LEU A 449 -16.24 -7.28 51.38
C LEU A 449 -16.37 -5.80 51.74
N GLU A 450 -15.79 -4.94 50.91
CA GLU A 450 -15.90 -3.49 51.05
C GLU A 450 -16.28 -2.86 49.71
N ASP A 451 -17.31 -2.02 49.68
CA ASP A 451 -17.75 -1.40 48.42
C ASP A 451 -16.65 -0.48 47.83
N ALA A 452 -16.47 -0.57 46.52
CA ALA A 452 -15.49 0.23 45.80
C ALA A 452 -16.12 1.42 45.05
N LYS A 453 -17.38 1.80 45.35
CA LYS A 453 -18.13 2.81 44.57
C LYS A 453 -17.43 4.17 44.53
N LYS A 454 -16.73 4.54 45.62
CA LYS A 454 -15.97 5.80 45.74
C LYS A 454 -14.46 5.58 45.71
N ALA A 455 -13.99 4.43 45.22
CA ALA A 455 -12.56 4.18 45.06
C ALA A 455 -11.96 5.06 43.97
N THR A 456 -10.67 5.37 44.10
CA THR A 456 -9.93 6.12 43.08
C THR A 456 -9.11 5.17 42.22
N ALA A 457 -9.38 5.17 40.91
CA ALA A 457 -8.66 4.34 39.94
C ALA A 457 -7.90 5.19 38.91
N ARG A 458 -6.80 4.65 38.40
CA ARG A 458 -6.08 5.14 37.21
C ARG A 458 -6.05 4.01 36.18
N GLY A 459 -6.95 4.06 35.20
CA GLY A 459 -7.23 2.90 34.35
C GLY A 459 -7.73 1.73 35.19
N ASN A 460 -7.17 0.54 34.97
CA ASN A 460 -7.48 -0.67 35.73
C ASN A 460 -6.72 -0.79 37.08
N LEU A 461 -5.96 0.24 37.52
CA LEU A 461 -5.26 0.23 38.81
C LEU A 461 -6.04 1.04 39.85
N VAL A 462 -6.56 0.37 40.88
CA VAL A 462 -7.17 1.04 42.02
C VAL A 462 -6.10 1.48 42.99
N THR A 463 -6.09 2.77 43.30
CA THR A 463 -5.02 3.45 44.05
C THR A 463 -5.43 3.79 45.48
N ALA A 464 -6.71 4.06 45.72
CA ALA A 464 -7.25 4.37 47.04
C ALA A 464 -8.70 3.87 47.20
N ARG A 465 -9.06 3.51 48.43
CA ARG A 465 -10.42 3.21 48.86
C ARG A 465 -11.27 4.49 49.00
N GLY A 466 -12.59 4.33 49.07
CA GLY A 466 -13.49 5.44 49.42
C GLY A 466 -13.27 5.93 50.85
N SER A 467 -13.59 7.20 51.12
CA SER A 467 -13.41 7.81 52.45
C SER A 467 -14.36 7.26 53.53
N SER A 468 -15.50 6.71 53.13
CA SER A 468 -16.48 6.07 54.03
C SER A 468 -17.19 4.93 53.29
N PRO A 469 -16.51 3.79 53.10
CA PRO A 469 -17.06 2.65 52.38
C PRO A 469 -17.88 1.75 53.32
N LEU A 470 -18.88 1.09 52.77
CA LEU A 470 -19.65 0.06 53.43
C LEU A 470 -18.81 -1.22 53.53
N VAL A 471 -18.64 -1.71 54.76
CA VAL A 471 -17.91 -2.95 55.05
C VAL A 471 -18.91 -4.03 55.47
N MET A 472 -18.76 -5.21 54.86
CA MET A 472 -19.61 -6.37 55.05
C MET A 472 -18.75 -7.57 55.45
N TYR A 473 -19.28 -8.39 56.35
CA TYR A 473 -18.65 -9.62 56.79
C TYR A 473 -19.58 -10.79 56.53
N PHE A 474 -19.02 -11.86 55.98
CA PHE A 474 -19.68 -13.11 55.69
C PHE A 474 -18.92 -14.25 56.35
N SER A 475 -19.59 -15.13 57.09
CA SER A 475 -19.01 -16.38 57.58
C SER A 475 -19.01 -17.43 56.47
N LYS A 476 -17.97 -18.27 56.43
CA LYS A 476 -17.98 -19.48 55.60
C LYS A 476 -18.94 -20.49 56.22
N ASN A 477 -19.91 -20.97 55.47
CA ASN A 477 -20.67 -22.14 55.86
C ASN A 477 -20.03 -23.36 55.19
N HIS A 478 -19.49 -24.26 56.00
CA HIS A 478 -18.94 -25.55 55.56
C HIS A 478 -20.03 -26.51 55.11
#